data_AF-A0A7S1ZV44-F1
#
_entry.id   AF-A0A7S1ZV44-F1
#
_cell.length_a   1.000
_cell.length_b   1.000
_cell.length_c   1.000
_cell.angle_alpha   90.00
_cell.angle_beta   90.00
_cell.angle_gamma   90.00
#
_symmetry.space_group_name_H-M   'P 1'
#
loop_
_entity.id
_entity.type
_entity.pdbx_description
1 polymer ?
#
loop_
_entity_poly.entity_id
_entity_poly.type
_entity_poly.pdbx_seq_one_letter_code
_entity_poly.pdbx_strand_id
1 'polypeptide(L)'
;IGDGGGGDLHCQLTLLDPFAQRGVLDPGYGDREFGRTADYAQMFLNTDDPVPSTNAPLKRCAVLDVTNLRPPEVFGHDWPLAYYARSGKAGRIVEEGDRRERVR
;
A
#
# COMPACT_ATOMS: atom_id res chain seq x y z
N ILE A 1 -6.88 43.32 -2.12
CA ILE A 1 -5.79 42.34 -2.00
C ILE A 1 -6.47 40.98 -1.99
N GLY A 2 -6.43 40.27 -3.12
CA GLY A 2 -7.12 38.98 -3.26
C GLY A 2 -6.42 37.94 -2.39
N ASP A 3 -7.21 37.25 -1.57
CA ASP A 3 -6.77 36.09 -0.81
C ASP A 3 -6.41 35.00 -1.83
N GLY A 4 -5.10 34.78 -2.02
CA GLY A 4 -4.60 33.76 -2.90
C GLY A 4 -5.00 32.41 -2.32
N GLY A 5 -5.99 31.77 -2.94
CA GLY A 5 -6.50 30.47 -2.53
C GLY A 5 -5.37 29.45 -2.43
N GLY A 6 -4.80 29.31 -1.23
CA GLY A 6 -3.92 28.22 -0.88
C GLY A 6 -4.79 26.97 -0.83
N GLY A 7 -4.77 26.18 -1.91
CA GLY A 7 -5.43 24.88 -1.91
C GLY A 7 -4.84 24.03 -0.79
N ASP A 8 -5.70 23.38 -0.01
CA ASP A 8 -5.28 22.40 1.00
C ASP A 8 -4.40 21.34 0.32
N LEU A 9 -3.18 21.17 0.85
CA LEU A 9 -2.22 20.22 0.32
C LEU A 9 -2.52 18.84 0.89
N HIS A 10 -3.14 18.00 0.08
CA HIS A 10 -3.50 16.63 0.47
C HIS A 10 -2.32 15.67 0.23
N CYS A 11 -1.92 14.95 1.27
CA CYS A 11 -0.84 13.96 1.24
C CYS A 11 -1.40 12.53 1.19
N GLN A 12 -1.12 11.84 0.08
CA GLN A 12 -1.38 10.41 -0.06
C GLN A 12 -0.08 9.59 0.12
N LEU A 13 -0.15 8.56 0.96
CA LEU A 13 0.89 7.54 1.08
C LEU A 13 0.44 6.24 0.40
N THR A 14 1.24 5.73 -0.54
CA THR A 14 1.06 4.40 -1.13
C THR A 14 2.23 3.51 -0.74
N LEU A 15 1.93 2.37 -0.13
CA LEU A 15 2.90 1.37 0.29
C LEU A 15 2.77 0.13 -0.59
N LEU A 16 3.90 -0.39 -1.05
CA LEU A 16 3.98 -1.57 -1.94
C LEU A 16 4.80 -2.62 -1.19
N ASP A 17 4.12 -3.52 -0.47
CA ASP A 17 4.75 -4.52 0.41
C ASP A 17 5.81 -3.94 1.39
N PRO A 18 5.44 -2.98 2.24
CA PRO A 18 6.42 -2.31 3.09
C PRO A 18 6.96 -3.25 4.16
N PHE A 19 8.27 -3.19 4.42
CA PHE A 19 8.84 -3.77 5.63
C PHE A 19 8.35 -3.00 6.86
N ALA A 20 7.47 -3.61 7.66
CA ALA A 20 6.89 -2.95 8.83
C ALA A 20 7.79 -3.02 10.08
N GLN A 21 8.87 -3.79 10.08
CA GLN A 21 9.79 -3.84 11.21
C GLN A 21 10.84 -2.72 11.21
N ARG A 22 11.21 -2.23 12.39
CA ARG A 22 12.40 -1.37 12.58
C ARG A 22 13.48 -2.17 13.30
N GLY A 23 14.21 -2.96 12.53
CA GLY A 23 15.18 -3.93 13.05
C GLY A 23 14.54 -5.02 13.91
N VAL A 24 15.37 -5.84 14.54
CA VAL A 24 14.92 -6.99 15.35
C VAL A 24 14.18 -6.60 16.64
N LEU A 25 14.34 -5.34 17.09
CA LEU A 25 13.82 -4.87 18.38
C LEU A 25 12.42 -4.24 18.28
N ASP A 26 11.91 -4.00 17.07
CA ASP A 26 10.63 -3.32 16.89
C ASP A 26 9.87 -3.85 15.66
N PRO A 27 9.39 -5.12 15.72
CA PRO A 27 8.65 -5.74 14.61
C PRO A 27 7.32 -5.06 14.31
N GLY A 28 6.75 -4.31 15.27
CA GLY A 28 5.45 -3.63 15.14
C GLY A 28 5.56 -2.14 14.80
N TYR A 29 6.70 -1.66 14.30
CA TYR A 29 6.91 -0.23 14.01
C TYR A 29 5.92 0.31 12.97
N GLY A 30 5.81 -0.37 11.84
CA GLY A 30 4.95 0.02 10.71
C GLY A 30 3.48 0.07 11.10
N ASP A 31 3.01 -0.88 11.90
CA ASP A 31 1.64 -0.86 12.46
C ASP A 31 1.30 0.41 13.24
N ARG A 32 2.30 1.01 13.90
CA ARG A 32 2.13 2.21 14.71
C ARG A 32 2.32 3.49 13.89
N GLU A 33 3.29 3.50 12.99
CA GLU A 33 3.79 4.71 12.33
C GLU A 33 3.35 4.86 10.86
N PHE A 34 3.21 3.79 10.10
CA PHE A 34 2.90 3.91 8.67
C PHE A 34 1.47 4.42 8.47
N GLY A 35 1.34 5.44 7.63
CA GLY A 35 0.08 6.16 7.40
C GLY A 35 -0.36 7.08 8.54
N ARG A 36 0.40 7.22 9.64
CA ARG A 36 0.00 8.03 10.81
C ARG A 36 -0.21 9.52 10.48
N THR A 37 0.54 10.05 9.52
CA THR A 37 0.56 11.49 9.19
C THR A 37 0.08 11.81 7.78
N ALA A 38 -0.36 10.81 7.00
CA ALA A 38 -0.94 11.03 5.69
C ALA A 38 -2.44 11.27 5.82
N ASP A 39 -3.01 12.10 4.96
CA ASP A 39 -4.48 12.29 4.88
C ASP A 39 -5.15 11.01 4.39
N TYR A 40 -4.47 10.28 3.50
CA TYR A 40 -4.87 8.97 3.06
C TYR A 40 -3.66 8.04 2.92
N ALA A 41 -3.77 6.82 3.42
CA ALA A 41 -2.76 5.79 3.26
C ALA A 41 -3.38 4.51 2.69
N GLN A 42 -2.69 3.90 1.74
CA GLN A 42 -3.08 2.63 1.15
C GLN A 42 -1.87 1.69 1.04
N MET A 43 -2.14 0.39 1.08
CA MET A 43 -1.13 -0.64 0.84
C MET A 43 -1.61 -1.67 -0.17
N PHE A 44 -0.70 -2.07 -1.04
CA PHE A 44 -0.84 -3.24 -1.90
C PHE A 44 -0.11 -4.38 -1.19
N LEU A 45 -0.88 -5.41 -0.82
CA LEU A 45 -0.45 -6.49 0.06
C LEU A 45 -0.26 -7.78 -0.72
N ASN A 46 0.87 -8.45 -0.49
CA ASN A 46 1.09 -9.83 -0.87
C ASN A 46 1.16 -10.72 0.40
N THR A 47 0.06 -11.40 0.72
CA THR A 47 -0.12 -12.16 1.97
C THR A 47 0.72 -13.43 2.08
N ASP A 48 1.27 -13.93 0.97
CA ASP A 48 2.13 -15.11 0.93
C ASP A 48 3.62 -14.75 0.78
N ASP A 49 3.98 -13.47 0.93
CA ASP A 49 5.37 -13.04 0.94
C ASP A 49 6.13 -13.73 2.11
N PRO A 50 7.22 -14.47 1.83
CA PRO A 50 8.03 -15.09 2.89
C PRO A 50 8.85 -14.09 3.70
N VAL A 51 8.94 -12.84 3.25
CA VAL A 51 9.72 -11.81 3.93
C VAL A 51 9.02 -11.43 5.25
N PRO A 52 9.75 -11.38 6.38
CA PRO A 52 9.16 -10.99 7.66
C PRO A 52 8.57 -9.58 7.60
N SER A 53 7.41 -9.38 8.24
CA SER A 53 6.73 -8.09 8.43
C SER A 53 6.12 -7.42 7.20
N THR A 54 6.05 -8.10 6.05
CA THR A 54 5.47 -7.55 4.81
C THR A 54 4.08 -8.12 4.51
N ASN A 55 3.77 -9.31 5.03
CA ASN A 55 2.62 -10.12 4.65
C ASN A 55 1.33 -9.93 5.48
N ALA A 56 1.25 -8.87 6.28
CA ALA A 56 0.10 -8.58 7.14
C ALA A 56 -0.47 -7.18 6.86
N PRO A 57 -1.80 -6.98 7.01
CA PRO A 57 -2.41 -5.68 6.81
C PRO A 57 -1.98 -4.67 7.88
N LEU A 58 -1.65 -3.44 7.46
CA LEU A 58 -1.34 -2.30 8.32
C LEU A 58 -2.61 -1.59 8.78
N LYS A 59 -2.68 -1.27 10.07
CA LYS A 59 -3.90 -0.78 10.75
C LYS A 59 -4.43 0.57 10.25
N ARG A 60 -3.58 1.39 9.64
CA ARG A 60 -3.92 2.75 9.20
C ARG A 60 -3.99 2.88 7.69
N CYS A 61 -4.02 1.77 6.96
CA CYS A 61 -4.05 1.78 5.51
C CYS A 61 -5.32 1.14 4.96
N ALA A 62 -5.85 1.71 3.89
CA ALA A 62 -6.70 0.97 2.97
C ALA A 62 -5.90 -0.18 2.37
N VAL A 63 -6.36 -1.42 2.53
CA VAL A 63 -5.63 -2.60 2.06
C VAL A 63 -6.23 -3.09 0.76
N LEU A 64 -5.39 -3.24 -0.26
CA LEU A 64 -5.68 -4.00 -1.47
C LEU A 64 -4.83 -5.28 -1.45
N ASP A 65 -5.47 -6.41 -1.17
CA ASP A 65 -4.85 -7.72 -1.29
C ASP A 65 -4.76 -8.10 -2.77
N VAL A 66 -3.53 -8.19 -3.28
CA VAL A 66 -3.26 -8.54 -4.67
C VAL A 66 -2.68 -9.95 -4.80
N THR A 67 -2.55 -10.71 -3.72
CA THR A 67 -1.86 -12.02 -3.68
C THR A 67 -2.30 -12.94 -4.82
N ASN A 68 -3.62 -13.11 -4.97
CA ASN A 68 -4.20 -14.04 -5.94
C ASN A 68 -4.17 -13.56 -7.40
N LEU A 69 -3.67 -12.35 -7.65
CA LEU A 69 -3.53 -11.77 -8.97
C LEU A 69 -2.09 -11.93 -9.51
N ARG A 70 -1.18 -12.51 -8.71
CA ARG A 70 0.24 -12.65 -9.06
C ARG A 70 0.45 -13.62 -10.23
N PRO A 71 1.10 -13.19 -11.32
CA PRO A 71 1.54 -14.08 -12.39
C PRO A 71 2.65 -15.01 -11.88
N PRO A 72 2.72 -16.25 -12.38
CA PRO A 72 3.72 -17.24 -11.94
C PRO A 72 5.17 -16.80 -12.17
N GLU A 73 5.42 -15.89 -13.12
CA GLU A 73 6.74 -15.38 -13.46
C GLU A 73 7.26 -14.25 -12.55
N VAL A 74 6.43 -13.72 -11.65
CA VAL A 74 6.82 -12.60 -10.77
C VAL A 74 7.20 -13.13 -9.39
N PHE A 75 8.37 -12.75 -8.90
CA PHE A 75 8.81 -13.04 -7.54
C PHE A 75 7.87 -12.41 -6.50
N GLY A 76 7.65 -13.11 -5.38
CA GLY A 76 6.59 -12.78 -4.42
C GLY A 76 6.63 -11.33 -3.92
N HIS A 77 7.78 -10.88 -3.41
CA HIS A 77 7.93 -9.53 -2.86
C HIS A 77 7.89 -8.43 -3.95
N ASP A 78 8.28 -8.75 -5.19
CA ASP A 78 8.24 -7.79 -6.30
C ASP A 78 6.80 -7.57 -6.82
N TRP A 79 5.86 -8.43 -6.39
CA TRP A 79 4.53 -8.47 -6.96
C TRP A 79 3.70 -7.20 -6.73
N PRO A 80 3.59 -6.65 -5.51
CA PRO A 80 2.82 -5.40 -5.32
C PRO A 80 3.36 -4.23 -6.13
N LEU A 81 4.68 -4.16 -6.32
CA LEU A 81 5.31 -3.17 -7.19
C LEU A 81 4.91 -3.38 -8.67
N ALA A 82 5.01 -4.62 -9.15
CA ALA A 82 4.63 -4.97 -10.51
C ALA A 82 3.13 -4.72 -10.79
N TYR A 83 2.24 -5.11 -9.86
CA TYR A 83 0.80 -4.85 -9.97
C TYR A 83 0.52 -3.35 -10.02
N TYR A 84 1.11 -2.57 -9.10
CA TYR A 84 0.91 -1.13 -9.04
C TYR A 84 1.31 -0.44 -10.35
N ALA A 85 2.47 -0.78 -10.90
CA ALA A 85 2.94 -0.24 -12.18
C ALA A 85 2.04 -0.60 -13.37
N ARG A 86 1.50 -1.83 -13.40
CA ARG A 86 0.68 -2.35 -14.51
C ARG A 86 -0.78 -1.91 -14.45
N SER A 87 -1.31 -1.66 -13.25
CA SER A 87 -2.74 -1.39 -13.03
C SER A 87 -3.21 0.00 -13.48
N GLY A 88 -2.28 0.92 -13.82
CA GLY A 88 -2.61 2.32 -14.06
C GLY A 88 -3.10 3.07 -12.81
N LYS A 89 -3.02 2.44 -11.63
CA LYS A 89 -3.38 3.03 -10.32
C LYS A 89 -2.24 3.86 -9.70
N ALA A 90 -1.13 4.03 -10.44
CA ALA A 90 0.00 4.82 -9.99
C ALA A 90 -0.41 6.27 -9.64
N GLY A 91 -0.18 6.66 -8.39
CA GLY A 91 -0.49 7.99 -7.85
C GLY A 91 -1.98 8.21 -7.57
N ARG A 92 -2.82 7.18 -7.63
CA ARG A 92 -4.28 7.30 -7.44
C ARG A 92 -4.71 6.70 -6.11
N ILE A 93 -5.75 7.28 -5.51
CA ILE A 93 -6.48 6.69 -4.41
C ILE A 93 -7.24 5.46 -4.94
N VAL A 94 -7.05 4.32 -4.28
CA VAL A 94 -7.80 3.09 -4.55
C VAL A 94 -9.16 3.19 -3.88
N GLU A 95 -10.23 3.07 -4.65
CA GLU A 95 -11.60 3.18 -4.15
C GLU A 95 -12.16 1.82 -3.71
N GLU A 96 -13.30 1.81 -3.00
CA GLU A 96 -13.95 0.55 -2.56
C GLU A 96 -14.29 -0.40 -3.71
N GLY A 97 -14.53 0.14 -4.92
CA GLY A 97 -14.79 -0.65 -6.13
C GLY A 97 -13.56 -1.43 -6.63
N ASP A 98 -12.36 -0.87 -6.46
CA ASP A 98 -11.10 -1.49 -6.89
C ASP A 98 -10.73 -2.72 -6.06
N ARG A 99 -11.20 -2.78 -4.82
CA ARG A 99 -11.04 -3.94 -3.93
C ARG A 99 -11.78 -5.19 -4.43
N ARG A 100 -12.62 -5.05 -5.46
CA ARG A 100 -13.46 -6.12 -6.03
C ARG A 100 -13.07 -6.50 -7.45
N GLU A 101 -11.89 -6.13 -7.94
CA GLU A 101 -11.38 -6.58 -9.24
C GLU A 101 -11.17 -8.11 -9.21
N ARG A 102 -12.27 -8.82 -9.39
CA ARG A 102 -12.36 -10.28 -9.50
C ARG A 102 -11.81 -10.66 -10.85
N VAL A 103 -10.81 -11.53 -10.80
CA VAL A 103 -10.50 -12.58 -11.78
C VAL A 103 -11.58 -12.68 -12.86
N ARG A 104 -11.27 -12.18 -14.05
CA ARG A 104 -11.94 -12.57 -15.29
C ARG A 104 -11.05 -13.58 -16.01
#